data_AF-A0A9D1TM04-F1
#
_entry.id   AF-A0A9D1TM04-F1
#
_cell.length_a   1.000
_cell.length_b   1.000
_cell.length_c   1.000
_cell.angle_alpha   90.00
_cell.angle_beta   90.00
_cell.angle_gamma   90.00
#
_symmetry.space_group_name_H-M   'P 1'
#
loop_
_entity.id
_entity.type
_entity.pdbx_description
1 polymer ?
#
loop_
_entity_poly.entity_id
_entity_poly.type
_entity_poly.pdbx_seq_one_letter_code
_entity_poly.pdbx_strand_id
1 'polypeptide(L)'
;MYEGILAAKLCELSSSCAQLKDRTDVCRNEDADGLKASIRQISEECAESEAALKNGALNGKNPGAAALSELYLEFSERLAETVKNISGKALFDELSPSEDDAERAMLFAEYAIDFAVYAARQATLAAMTAVYKEKRLSSAEDGRGKL
;
A
#
# COMPACT_ATOMS: atom_id res chain seq x y z
N MET A 1 -23.21 -1.72 -11.36
CA MET A 1 -22.13 -1.08 -12.16
C MET A 1 -20.85 -0.95 -11.34
N TYR A 2 -20.96 -0.73 -10.03
CA TYR A 2 -19.81 -0.63 -9.13
C TYR A 2 -19.13 -1.97 -8.85
N GLU A 3 -19.85 -3.09 -8.92
CA GLU A 3 -19.30 -4.45 -8.78
C GLU A 3 -18.14 -4.74 -9.77
N GLY A 4 -18.22 -4.27 -11.02
CA GLY A 4 -17.14 -4.45 -12.02
C GLY A 4 -15.90 -3.59 -11.75
N ILE A 5 -16.09 -2.37 -11.23
CA ILE A 5 -14.99 -1.46 -10.87
C ILE A 5 -14.25 -1.98 -9.64
N LEU A 6 -14.98 -2.46 -8.62
CA LEU A 6 -14.39 -3.04 -7.41
C LEU A 6 -13.65 -4.36 -7.70
N ALA A 7 -14.21 -5.21 -8.57
CA ALA A 7 -13.54 -6.42 -9.01
C ALA A 7 -12.21 -6.11 -9.72
N ALA A 8 -12.20 -5.13 -10.63
CA ALA A 8 -10.97 -4.68 -11.28
C ALA A 8 -9.92 -4.17 -10.28
N LYS A 9 -10.33 -3.37 -9.29
CA LYS A 9 -9.43 -2.85 -8.24
C LYS A 9 -8.85 -3.94 -7.34
N LEU A 10 -9.62 -4.98 -7.02
CA LEU A 10 -9.12 -6.14 -6.28
C LEU A 10 -8.14 -6.99 -7.11
N CYS A 11 -8.39 -7.13 -8.41
CA CYS A 11 -7.45 -7.78 -9.34
C CYS A 11 -6.14 -6.98 -9.47
N GLU A 12 -6.20 -5.66 -9.55
CA GLU A 12 -5.03 -4.77 -9.54
C GLU A 12 -4.22 -4.98 -8.25
N LEU A 13 -4.86 -4.94 -7.08
CA LEU A 13 -4.20 -5.18 -5.79
C LEU A 13 -3.48 -6.54 -5.75
N SER A 14 -4.17 -7.62 -6.15
CA SER A 14 -3.58 -8.96 -6.18
C SER A 14 -2.39 -9.05 -7.13
N SER A 15 -2.47 -8.41 -8.29
CA SER A 15 -1.40 -8.42 -9.30
C SER A 15 -0.19 -7.64 -8.80
N SER A 16 -0.39 -6.48 -8.17
CA SER A 16 0.68 -5.70 -7.55
C SER A 16 1.37 -6.48 -6.43
N CYS A 17 0.64 -7.18 -5.57
CA CYS A 17 1.24 -8.02 -4.53
C CYS A 17 2.11 -9.15 -5.12
N ALA A 18 1.66 -9.78 -6.20
CA ALA A 18 2.45 -10.81 -6.88
C ALA A 18 3.74 -10.24 -7.48
N GLN A 19 3.68 -9.09 -8.17
CA GLN A 19 4.85 -8.43 -8.75
C GLN A 19 5.89 -8.03 -7.68
N LEU A 20 5.45 -7.50 -6.54
CA LEU A 20 6.34 -7.12 -5.44
C LEU A 20 7.05 -8.34 -4.83
N LYS A 21 6.32 -9.46 -4.69
CA LYS A 21 6.89 -10.74 -4.25
C LYS A 21 7.96 -11.22 -5.22
N ASP A 22 7.64 -11.28 -6.52
CA ASP A 22 8.57 -11.75 -7.54
C ASP A 22 9.86 -10.92 -7.56
N ARG A 23 9.76 -9.59 -7.42
CA ARG A 23 10.93 -8.70 -7.30
C ARG A 23 11.77 -9.01 -6.05
N THR A 24 11.14 -9.25 -4.91
CA THR A 24 11.85 -9.61 -3.67
C THR A 24 12.63 -10.93 -3.83
N ASP A 25 12.07 -11.90 -4.56
CA ASP A 25 12.74 -13.15 -4.86
C ASP A 25 13.91 -12.98 -5.85
N VAL A 26 13.81 -12.05 -6.81
CA VAL A 26 14.90 -11.66 -7.71
C VAL A 26 16.04 -10.98 -6.95
N CYS A 27 15.73 -9.99 -6.10
CA CYS A 27 16.70 -9.23 -5.30
C CYS A 27 17.59 -10.13 -4.42
N ARG A 28 17.10 -11.32 -4.03
CA ARG A 28 17.88 -12.28 -3.22
C ARG A 28 19.12 -12.82 -3.94
N ASN A 29 19.11 -12.80 -5.27
CA ASN A 29 20.18 -13.32 -6.10
C ASN A 29 21.03 -12.20 -6.76
N GLU A 30 20.71 -10.93 -6.48
CA GLU A 30 21.48 -9.79 -6.98
C GLU A 30 22.73 -9.55 -6.14
N ASP A 31 23.77 -8.98 -6.76
CA ASP A 31 24.90 -8.43 -6.02
C ASP A 31 24.54 -7.07 -5.38
N ALA A 32 25.45 -6.49 -4.61
CA ALA A 32 25.17 -5.27 -3.86
C ALA A 32 24.80 -4.07 -4.75
N ASP A 33 25.41 -3.97 -5.94
CA ASP A 33 25.13 -2.89 -6.90
C ASP A 33 23.78 -3.08 -7.58
N GLY A 34 23.44 -4.32 -7.97
CA GLY A 34 22.11 -4.68 -8.47
C GLY A 34 21.02 -4.38 -7.46
N LEU A 35 21.21 -4.81 -6.21
CA LEU A 35 20.26 -4.57 -5.13
C LEU A 35 20.05 -3.08 -4.86
N LYS A 36 21.12 -2.27 -4.92
CA LYS A 36 21.03 -0.81 -4.77
C LYS A 36 20.21 -0.17 -5.89
N ALA A 37 20.37 -0.62 -7.13
CA ALA A 37 19.55 -0.16 -8.26
C ALA A 37 18.08 -0.54 -8.09
N SER A 38 17.80 -1.78 -7.68
CA SER A 38 16.45 -2.28 -7.40
C SER A 38 15.76 -1.48 -6.28
N ILE A 39 16.47 -1.19 -5.18
CA ILE A 39 15.99 -0.33 -4.07
C ILE A 39 15.64 1.08 -4.57
N ARG A 40 16.50 1.67 -5.41
CA ARG A 40 16.24 2.99 -5.97
C ARG A 40 14.98 3.00 -6.84
N GLN A 41 14.83 2.01 -7.72
CA GLN A 41 13.69 1.92 -8.61
C GLN A 41 12.37 1.81 -7.83
N ILE A 42 12.28 0.91 -6.84
CA ILE A 42 11.05 0.77 -6.05
C ILE A 42 10.76 2.02 -5.21
N SER A 43 11.79 2.73 -4.75
CA SER A 43 11.61 4.00 -4.02
C SER A 43 11.00 5.08 -4.91
N GLU A 44 11.42 5.17 -6.17
CA GLU A 44 10.86 6.08 -7.17
C GLU A 44 9.38 5.75 -7.47
N GLU A 45 9.06 4.46 -7.68
CA GLU A 45 7.68 3.99 -7.90
C GLU A 45 6.75 4.27 -6.68
N CYS A 46 7.27 4.13 -5.46
CA CYS A 46 6.55 4.48 -4.24
C CYS A 46 6.27 5.99 -4.16
N ALA A 47 7.25 6.83 -4.50
CA ALA A 47 7.09 8.28 -4.50
C ALA A 47 6.06 8.74 -5.54
N GLU A 48 6.06 8.14 -6.73
CA GLU A 48 5.04 8.39 -7.76
C GLU A 48 3.64 8.00 -7.29
N SER A 49 3.51 6.83 -6.65
CA SER A 49 2.24 6.34 -6.09
C SER A 49 1.72 7.27 -4.99
N GLU A 50 2.60 7.73 -4.10
CA GLU A 50 2.25 8.69 -3.05
C GLU A 50 1.78 10.03 -3.66
N ALA A 51 2.47 10.53 -4.68
CA ALA A 51 2.08 11.76 -5.37
C ALA A 51 0.70 11.61 -6.07
N ALA A 52 0.43 10.46 -6.69
CA ALA A 52 -0.86 10.17 -7.30
C ALA A 52 -1.99 10.13 -6.25
N LEU A 53 -1.75 9.51 -5.10
CA LEU A 53 -2.69 9.47 -3.98
C LEU A 53 -2.94 10.88 -3.40
N LYS A 54 -1.88 11.67 -3.19
CA LYS A 54 -1.97 13.09 -2.77
C LYS A 54 -2.85 13.91 -3.71
N ASN A 55 -2.65 13.77 -5.01
CA ASN A 55 -3.44 14.47 -6.01
C ASN A 55 -4.90 13.99 -6.07
N GLY A 56 -5.15 12.70 -5.87
CA GLY A 56 -6.50 12.14 -5.77
C GLY A 56 -7.26 12.67 -4.55
N ALA A 57 -6.57 12.81 -3.43
CA ALA A 57 -7.08 13.36 -2.17
C ALA A 57 -7.61 14.79 -2.32
N LEU A 58 -6.75 15.68 -2.83
CA LEU A 58 -7.00 17.11 -2.95
C LEU A 58 -8.13 17.43 -3.93
N ASN A 59 -8.38 16.56 -4.89
CA ASN A 59 -9.39 16.73 -5.94
C ASN A 59 -10.68 15.93 -5.68
N GLY A 60 -10.75 15.18 -4.59
CA GLY A 60 -11.86 14.27 -4.27
C GLY A 60 -13.11 15.00 -3.79
N LYS A 61 -14.22 14.92 -4.53
CA LYS A 61 -15.54 15.47 -4.13
C LYS A 61 -16.26 14.66 -3.04
N ASN A 62 -15.67 13.56 -2.56
CA ASN A 62 -16.29 12.66 -1.59
C ASN A 62 -15.57 12.79 -0.22
N PRO A 63 -16.28 13.22 0.85
CA PRO A 63 -15.70 13.37 2.18
C PRO A 63 -15.01 12.11 2.73
N GLY A 64 -15.51 10.91 2.40
CA GLY A 64 -14.89 9.65 2.82
C GLY A 64 -13.57 9.36 2.11
N ALA A 65 -13.44 9.75 0.83
CA ALA A 65 -12.20 9.62 0.08
C ALA A 65 -11.14 10.64 0.54
N ALA A 66 -11.57 11.87 0.86
CA ALA A 66 -10.70 12.89 1.43
C ALA A 66 -10.14 12.46 2.80
N ALA A 67 -11.02 12.02 3.72
CA ALA A 67 -10.61 11.54 5.05
C ALA A 67 -9.65 10.34 4.99
N LEU A 68 -9.91 9.37 4.08
CA LEU A 68 -9.01 8.23 3.89
C LEU A 68 -7.64 8.67 3.37
N SER A 69 -7.61 9.70 2.53
CA SER A 69 -6.35 10.20 1.99
C SER A 69 -5.56 10.99 3.01
N GLU A 70 -6.20 11.82 3.84
CA GLU A 70 -5.56 12.51 4.96
C GLU A 70 -4.92 11.50 5.94
N LEU A 71 -5.64 10.44 6.28
CA LEU A 71 -5.12 9.35 7.14
C LEU A 71 -3.88 8.70 6.51
N TYR A 72 -3.90 8.48 5.19
CA TYR A 72 -2.76 7.89 4.48
C TYR A 72 -1.54 8.82 4.50
N LEU A 73 -1.75 10.14 4.37
CA LEU A 73 -0.66 11.11 4.43
C LEU A 73 0.00 11.16 5.80
N GLU A 74 -0.81 11.22 6.87
CA GLU A 74 -0.30 11.17 8.24
C GLU A 74 0.48 9.87 8.50
N PHE A 75 -0.04 8.73 8.01
CA PHE A 75 0.65 7.45 8.10
C PHE A 75 1.97 7.45 7.33
N SER A 76 1.99 7.95 6.09
CA SER A 76 3.19 8.04 5.25
C SER A 76 4.30 8.85 5.91
N GLU A 77 3.96 10.03 6.43
CA GLU A 77 4.89 10.92 7.10
C GLU A 77 5.50 10.28 8.36
N ARG A 78 4.65 9.67 9.20
CA ARG A 78 5.11 8.98 10.42
C ARG A 78 5.93 7.73 10.12
N LEU A 79 5.56 6.99 9.07
CA LEU A 79 6.31 5.83 8.63
C LEU A 79 7.71 6.24 8.15
N ALA A 80 7.81 7.29 7.33
CA ALA A 80 9.10 7.81 6.85
C ALA A 80 10.01 8.27 8.01
N GLU A 81 9.45 8.94 9.01
CA GLU A 81 10.18 9.32 10.22
C GLU A 81 10.66 8.09 11.01
N THR A 82 9.78 7.10 11.18
CA THR A 82 10.10 5.85 11.87
C THR A 82 11.21 5.07 11.15
N VAL A 83 11.13 4.94 9.82
CA VAL A 83 12.18 4.34 8.98
C VAL A 83 13.51 5.05 9.21
N LYS A 84 13.52 6.38 9.10
CA LYS A 84 14.74 7.18 9.29
C LYS A 84 15.37 6.99 10.67
N ASN A 85 14.55 6.84 11.71
CA ASN A 85 15.02 6.58 13.08
C ASN A 85 15.54 5.14 13.26
N ILE A 86 14.93 4.16 12.58
CA ILE A 86 15.33 2.75 12.65
C ILE A 86 16.62 2.52 11.85
N SER A 87 16.67 3.00 10.62
CA SER A 87 17.81 2.83 9.73
C SER A 87 19.03 3.68 10.08
N GLY A 88 18.88 4.65 11.00
CA GLY A 88 19.92 5.63 11.31
C GLY A 88 20.32 6.46 10.08
N LYS A 89 21.39 7.26 10.20
CA LYS A 89 22.04 7.88 9.03
C LYS A 89 22.75 6.85 8.14
N ALA A 90 22.96 5.62 8.64
CA ALA A 90 23.78 4.58 8.03
C ALA A 90 23.21 4.00 6.73
N LEU A 91 21.91 4.14 6.43
CA LEU A 91 21.38 3.72 5.14
C LEU A 91 21.90 4.57 3.96
N PHE A 92 22.47 5.76 4.24
CA PHE A 92 22.96 6.71 3.25
C PHE A 92 24.37 7.28 3.51
N ASP A 93 24.95 7.12 4.71
CA ASP A 93 26.34 7.50 5.03
C ASP A 93 27.30 6.30 4.86
N GLU A 94 28.50 6.55 4.32
CA GLU A 94 29.58 5.59 3.99
C GLU A 94 30.24 4.89 5.22
N LEU A 95 29.51 4.68 6.31
CA LEU A 95 29.98 3.88 7.44
C LEU A 95 29.59 2.42 7.23
N SER A 96 30.53 1.50 7.50
CA SER A 96 30.27 0.07 7.48
C SER A 96 29.11 -0.27 8.42
N PRO A 97 27.99 -0.84 7.92
CA PRO A 97 26.83 -1.13 8.74
C PRO A 97 27.17 -2.14 9.85
N SER A 98 26.61 -1.94 11.04
CA SER A 98 26.76 -2.88 12.15
C SER A 98 25.78 -4.06 12.02
N GLU A 99 26.03 -5.16 12.73
CA GLU A 99 25.08 -6.29 12.81
C GLU A 99 23.73 -5.84 13.39
N ASP A 100 23.74 -4.94 14.37
CA ASP A 100 22.54 -4.33 14.96
C ASP A 100 21.73 -3.52 13.94
N ASP A 101 22.38 -2.82 13.00
CA ASP A 101 21.69 -2.06 11.95
C ASP A 101 20.97 -2.99 10.96
N ALA A 102 21.60 -4.11 10.61
CA ALA A 102 21.01 -5.10 9.73
C ALA A 102 19.81 -5.80 10.40
N GLU A 103 19.92 -6.17 11.68
CA GLU A 103 18.82 -6.76 12.45
C GLU A 103 17.62 -5.81 12.55
N ARG A 104 17.86 -4.54 12.88
CA ARG A 104 16.82 -3.51 12.97
C ARG A 104 16.12 -3.27 11.63
N ALA A 105 16.86 -3.28 10.53
CA ALA A 105 16.30 -3.16 9.18
C ALA A 105 15.44 -4.36 8.80
N MET A 106 15.87 -5.59 9.13
CA MET A 106 15.07 -6.80 8.89
C MET A 106 13.78 -6.80 9.70
N LEU A 107 13.84 -6.47 10.99
CA LEU A 107 12.66 -6.39 11.84
C LEU A 107 11.68 -5.33 11.36
N PHE A 108 12.18 -4.17 10.93
CA PHE A 108 11.34 -3.15 10.31
C PHE A 108 10.64 -3.66 9.04
N ALA A 109 11.37 -4.34 8.15
CA ALA A 109 10.81 -4.88 6.92
C ALA A 109 9.70 -5.91 7.21
N GLU A 110 9.88 -6.77 8.21
CA GLU A 110 8.87 -7.73 8.69
C GLU A 110 7.58 -7.01 9.11
N TYR A 111 7.68 -6.03 10.02
CA TYR A 111 6.50 -5.27 10.47
C TYR A 111 5.85 -4.49 9.33
N ALA A 112 6.63 -3.90 8.42
CA ALA A 112 6.08 -3.19 7.27
C ALA A 112 5.26 -4.11 6.34
N ILE A 113 5.71 -5.34 6.12
CA ILE A 113 4.98 -6.36 5.37
C ILE A 113 3.67 -6.74 6.09
N ASP A 114 3.72 -6.96 7.40
CA ASP A 114 2.52 -7.27 8.19
C ASP A 114 1.46 -6.17 8.11
N PHE A 115 1.89 -4.90 8.17
CA PHE A 115 0.99 -3.76 8.00
C PHE A 115 0.40 -3.68 6.58
N ALA A 116 1.20 -3.98 5.54
CA ALA A 116 0.70 -4.02 4.17
C ALA A 116 -0.38 -5.10 3.99
N VAL A 117 -0.16 -6.29 4.56
CA VAL A 117 -1.16 -7.37 4.56
C VAL A 117 -2.43 -6.95 5.30
N TYR A 118 -2.30 -6.27 6.45
CA TYR A 118 -3.43 -5.73 7.18
C TYR A 118 -4.23 -4.72 6.36
N ALA A 119 -3.57 -3.77 5.70
CA ALA A 119 -4.20 -2.77 4.84
C ALA A 119 -4.96 -3.42 3.66
N ALA A 120 -4.37 -4.43 3.01
CA ALA A 120 -5.03 -5.18 1.94
C ALA A 120 -6.31 -5.91 2.43
N ARG A 121 -6.28 -6.48 3.64
CA ARG A 121 -7.46 -7.09 4.26
C ARG A 121 -8.55 -6.05 4.55
N GLN A 122 -8.19 -4.87 5.06
CA GLN A 122 -9.13 -3.78 5.29
C GLN A 122 -9.78 -3.28 3.98
N ALA A 123 -8.98 -3.13 2.91
CA ALA A 123 -9.50 -2.76 1.59
C ALA A 123 -10.49 -3.81 1.06
N THR A 124 -10.18 -5.10 1.24
CA THR A 124 -11.07 -6.20 0.86
C THR A 124 -12.39 -6.16 1.64
N LEU A 125 -12.33 -5.94 2.96
CA LEU A 125 -13.52 -5.82 3.81
C LEU A 125 -14.41 -4.66 3.37
N ALA A 126 -13.82 -3.51 3.03
CA ALA A 126 -14.55 -2.35 2.52
C ALA A 126 -15.24 -2.65 1.18
N ALA A 127 -14.55 -3.33 0.26
CA ALA A 127 -15.11 -3.75 -1.02
C ALA A 127 -16.29 -4.72 -0.85
N MET A 128 -16.14 -5.75 -0.01
CA MET A 128 -17.22 -6.70 0.29
C MET A 128 -18.43 -6.00 0.91
N THR A 129 -18.19 -5.03 1.81
CA THR A 129 -19.25 -4.22 2.42
C THR A 129 -19.99 -3.38 1.38
N ALA A 130 -19.28 -2.79 0.41
CA ALA A 130 -19.89 -2.02 -0.66
C ALA A 130 -20.76 -2.89 -1.57
N VAL A 131 -20.26 -4.06 -2.00
CA VAL A 131 -21.03 -5.03 -2.81
C VAL A 131 -22.28 -5.50 -2.07
N TYR A 132 -22.16 -5.80 -0.77
CA TYR A 132 -23.32 -6.19 0.05
C TYR A 132 -24.40 -5.09 0.07
N LYS A 133 -24.01 -3.82 0.24
CA LYS A 133 -24.93 -2.68 0.22
C LYS A 133 -25.61 -2.51 -1.15
N GLU A 134 -24.88 -2.64 -2.27
CA GLU A 134 -25.45 -2.58 -3.63
C GLU A 134 -26.51 -3.69 -3.84
N LYS A 135 -26.24 -4.92 -3.38
CA LYS A 135 -27.17 -6.06 -3.46
C LYS A 135 -28.43 -5.87 -2.63
N ARG A 136 -28.32 -5.26 -1.44
CA ARG A 136 -29.49 -4.95 -0.61
C ARG A 136 -30.38 -3.87 -1.23
N LEU A 137 -29.79 -2.86 -1.86
CA LEU A 137 -30.53 -1.78 -2.51
C LEU A 137 -31.35 -2.30 -3.71
N SER A 138 -30.72 -3.06 -4.60
CA SER A 138 -31.40 -3.67 -5.76
C SER A 138 -32.55 -4.60 -5.36
N SER A 139 -32.37 -5.42 -4.32
CA SER A 139 -33.44 -6.30 -3.80
C SER A 139 -34.63 -5.53 -3.19
N ALA A 140 -34.39 -4.33 -2.65
CA ALA A 140 -35.42 -3.48 -2.05
C ALA A 140 -36.18 -2.61 -3.08
N GLU A 141 -35.63 -2.43 -4.28
CA GLU A 141 -36.30 -1.77 -5.41
C GLU A 141 -37.23 -2.75 -6.16
N ASP A 142 -36.80 -4.00 -6.36
CA ASP A 142 -37.62 -5.07 -6.96
C ASP A 142 -38.87 -5.44 -6.12
N GLY A 143 -38.80 -5.28 -4.80
CA GLY A 143 -39.94 -5.49 -3.90
C GLY A 143 -40.96 -4.35 -3.88
N ARG A 144 -40.57 -3.13 -4.28
CA ARG A 144 -41.45 -1.94 -4.29
C ARG A 144 -42.22 -1.76 -5.60
N GLY A 145 -41.79 -2.41 -6.69
CA GLY A 145 -42.51 -2.40 -7.97
C GLY A 145 -43.67 -3.41 -8.07
N LYS A 146 -43.98 -4.15 -7.00
CA LYS A 146 -45.01 -5.21 -6.96
C LYS A 146 -46.19 -4.92 -6.02
N LEU A 147 -46.32 -3.68 -5.54
CA LEU A 147 -47.43 -3.22 -4.69
C LEU A 147 -48.34 -2.25 -5.46
#